data_AF-A0A0F5LBS0-F1
#
_entry.id   AF-A0A0F5LBS0-F1
#
_cell.length_a   1.000
_cell.length_b   1.000
_cell.length_c   1.000
_cell.angle_alpha   90.00
_cell.angle_beta   90.00
_cell.angle_gamma   90.00
#
_symmetry.space_group_name_H-M   'P 1'
#
loop_
_entity.id
_entity.type
_entity.pdbx_description
1 polymer ?
#
loop_
_entity_poly.entity_id
_entity_poly.type
_entity_poly.pdbx_seq_one_letter_code
_entity_poly.pdbx_strand_id
1 'polypeptide(L)'
;MTEFLRLLAEEEKSSALLAVCVSLRSGAPDIRVFNMDTASFGVVPGTPFAYWVSDQVRNTFKKFEPFEGNGRVVRQGLATADDFRFVRAWWEVSANSDKWPGFAKGGKFSPFYADVYLVVNWGADGAEIKNNLNERGGVRSNVWMLSDTAAKYFRKPGLTWPSRARKFAPQALASNCLFSQRGYLAYFPDGDQIVSLALFNSAAFDYIFKITLGRFGYPEFLVGILKKMPLAVPDPSAAQRLEHLARTGWSNKRALDTIEETSHAFYLPSALRARLGDYDPSVIEAKLDEIQTEIDEIAFDLYGFNNKDRVAAIGSADEVSDVAAEDTDDGEDEDAAEAINQTDGLASWGVGVAFGRFDWRLATGEREVPSEPDPFDPLPAKSPGMLPDSAAPFHVHSGILVDDQGHPHDLPRLIEEVLARVQADVPGDARRWLQRDFFPLHLKQYSKSRRKAPIYWPLSTTSGSYTLWLYYPRLTSQTLYSAVNDFVEPKLRQVSRDAATLREKGAVRSRDDEKAFEALQALELELIELRDTLLQIAPTYRPNHDDGVQITAAPLWQLFRHKPWQKILKDTWAKLEKGDYDWAHVAMAYWPDRVREKCETDKSLAIAHGLENLYVEPEAQPKKARKKRGDA
;
A
#
# COMPACT_ATOMS: atom_id res chain seq x y z
N MET A 1 27.94 41.04 -20.17
CA MET A 1 26.60 41.26 -20.77
C MET A 1 26.34 40.15 -21.77
N THR A 2 25.15 39.57 -21.75
CA THR A 2 24.65 38.36 -22.40
C THR A 2 23.37 38.69 -23.12
N GLU A 3 23.51 38.57 -24.44
CA GLU A 3 22.61 38.09 -25.47
C GLU A 3 21.29 37.34 -25.16
N PHE A 4 20.31 37.76 -24.34
CA PHE A 4 19.06 36.98 -24.17
C PHE A 4 18.18 37.04 -25.41
N LEU A 5 18.46 36.14 -26.34
CA LEU A 5 17.68 35.87 -27.53
C LEU A 5 16.42 35.11 -27.15
N ARG A 6 15.40 35.91 -26.88
CA ARG A 6 14.17 35.41 -26.29
C ARG A 6 13.21 34.97 -27.40
N LEU A 7 13.22 33.66 -27.66
CA LEU A 7 12.56 33.04 -28.82
C LEU A 7 11.52 31.99 -28.45
N LEU A 8 11.29 31.84 -27.14
CA LEU A 8 10.20 31.04 -26.58
C LEU A 8 8.83 31.43 -27.18
N ALA A 9 8.73 32.63 -27.76
CA ALA A 9 7.53 33.33 -28.21
C ALA A 9 7.28 33.31 -29.73
N GLU A 10 8.21 32.78 -30.52
CA GLU A 10 8.02 32.81 -31.97
C GLU A 10 7.03 31.68 -32.39
N GLU A 11 6.15 31.90 -33.37
CA GLU A 11 5.09 30.95 -33.78
C GLU A 11 5.68 29.87 -34.69
N GLU A 12 6.18 30.33 -35.83
CA GLU A 12 7.31 29.71 -36.47
C GLU A 12 8.55 30.17 -35.71
N LYS A 13 8.87 29.46 -34.61
CA LYS A 13 10.12 29.68 -33.85
C LYS A 13 11.35 29.76 -34.74
N SER A 14 11.26 29.16 -35.92
CA SER A 14 12.19 29.18 -37.04
C SER A 14 12.30 30.53 -37.79
N SER A 15 11.19 31.19 -38.14
CA SER A 15 11.16 32.32 -39.08
C SER A 15 11.48 33.64 -38.42
N ALA A 16 11.03 33.81 -37.19
CA ALA A 16 11.20 35.07 -36.50
C ALA A 16 12.52 35.10 -35.71
N LEU A 17 13.02 33.94 -35.25
CA LEU A 17 14.44 33.75 -34.92
C LEU A 17 15.35 34.11 -36.09
N LEU A 18 14.98 33.72 -37.32
CA LEU A 18 15.74 34.08 -38.52
C LEU A 18 15.80 35.60 -38.75
N ALA A 19 14.68 36.31 -38.53
CA ALA A 19 14.62 37.76 -38.61
C ALA A 19 15.52 38.44 -37.57
N VAL A 20 15.53 37.94 -36.32
CA VAL A 20 16.46 38.39 -35.26
C VAL A 20 17.91 38.32 -35.73
N CYS A 21 18.28 37.19 -36.35
CA CYS A 21 19.65 36.91 -36.80
C CYS A 21 20.07 37.72 -38.04
N VAL A 22 19.12 38.28 -38.80
CA VAL A 22 19.40 39.09 -39.98
C VAL A 22 19.69 40.55 -39.60
N SER A 23 18.82 41.17 -38.79
CA SER A 23 19.05 42.50 -38.23
C SER A 23 20.37 42.56 -37.45
N LEU A 24 20.68 41.54 -36.65
CA LEU A 24 21.97 41.41 -35.94
C LEU A 24 23.22 41.42 -36.86
N ARG A 25 23.18 40.80 -38.06
CA ARG A 25 24.33 40.66 -38.99
C ARG A 25 24.56 41.88 -39.88
N SER A 26 23.52 42.68 -40.09
CA SER A 26 23.63 43.97 -40.76
C SER A 26 24.10 45.08 -39.81
N GLY A 27 24.36 44.77 -38.53
CA GLY A 27 24.69 45.76 -37.50
C GLY A 27 23.51 46.68 -37.17
N ALA A 28 22.32 46.33 -37.69
CA ALA A 28 21.10 47.00 -37.32
C ALA A 28 20.70 46.48 -35.93
N PRO A 29 20.38 47.38 -35.00
CA PRO A 29 19.88 46.95 -33.69
C PRO A 29 18.64 46.08 -33.88
N ASP A 30 18.68 44.83 -33.38
CA ASP A 30 17.50 43.97 -33.27
C ASP A 30 17.13 43.85 -31.80
N ILE A 31 15.83 43.91 -31.57
CA ILE A 31 15.27 44.10 -30.26
C ILE A 31 15.12 42.79 -29.46
N ARG A 32 15.10 41.63 -30.12
CA ARG A 32 15.00 40.33 -29.42
C ARG A 32 16.34 39.88 -28.87
N VAL A 33 17.33 40.76 -28.93
CA VAL A 33 18.74 40.59 -28.63
C VAL A 33 19.02 41.45 -27.41
N PHE A 34 19.23 40.81 -26.27
CA PHE A 34 19.43 41.51 -25.00
C PHE A 34 20.86 41.38 -24.57
N ASN A 35 21.60 42.45 -24.31
CA ASN A 35 22.97 42.33 -23.80
C ASN A 35 22.95 42.56 -22.28
N MET A 36 22.88 41.50 -21.47
CA MET A 36 22.68 41.55 -20.01
C MET A 36 23.73 40.82 -19.20
N ASP A 37 24.36 41.45 -18.20
CA ASP A 37 25.43 40.75 -17.46
C ASP A 37 24.85 39.57 -16.68
N THR A 38 24.99 38.37 -17.23
CA THR A 38 24.53 37.12 -16.61
C THR A 38 25.23 36.82 -15.30
N ALA A 39 26.33 37.51 -15.01
CA ALA A 39 27.00 37.48 -13.71
C ALA A 39 26.22 38.21 -12.61
N SER A 40 25.12 38.88 -12.97
CA SER A 40 24.04 39.27 -12.05
C SER A 40 22.99 38.17 -11.83
N PHE A 41 22.89 37.15 -12.70
CA PHE A 41 22.13 35.90 -12.47
C PHE A 41 22.93 34.85 -11.70
N GLY A 42 24.25 34.99 -11.79
CA GLY A 42 24.95 35.71 -10.74
C GLY A 42 25.14 35.11 -9.36
N VAL A 43 25.67 33.90 -9.24
CA VAL A 43 26.11 33.01 -10.30
C VAL A 43 25.79 31.59 -9.85
N VAL A 44 24.51 31.38 -9.60
CA VAL A 44 24.00 30.84 -8.36
C VAL A 44 23.50 29.38 -8.51
N PRO A 45 23.83 28.48 -7.56
CA PRO A 45 23.19 27.17 -7.47
C PRO A 45 21.72 27.28 -7.07
N GLY A 46 20.82 27.00 -8.01
CA GLY A 46 19.39 26.80 -7.76
C GLY A 46 18.56 28.07 -7.57
N THR A 47 19.03 29.27 -7.94
CA THR A 47 18.15 30.47 -8.05
C THR A 47 17.13 30.23 -9.15
N PRO A 48 15.86 30.01 -8.81
CA PRO A 48 14.81 29.92 -9.80
C PRO A 48 14.69 31.30 -10.44
N PHE A 49 14.65 31.34 -11.78
CA PHE A 49 14.38 32.57 -12.51
C PHE A 49 12.87 32.82 -12.55
N ALA A 50 12.26 32.94 -11.36
CA ALA A 50 10.84 33.11 -11.13
C ALA A 50 10.38 34.56 -11.42
N TYR A 51 10.60 35.00 -12.66
CA TYR A 51 10.33 36.37 -13.11
C TYR A 51 8.83 36.70 -13.19
N TRP A 52 7.97 35.68 -13.30
CA TRP A 52 6.51 35.82 -13.41
C TRP A 52 5.81 35.99 -12.06
N VAL A 53 6.51 35.71 -10.97
CA VAL A 53 6.00 35.75 -9.59
C VAL A 53 6.06 37.19 -9.04
N SER A 54 5.24 37.57 -8.06
CA SER A 54 5.32 38.91 -7.45
C SER A 54 6.51 39.08 -6.52
N ASP A 55 6.87 40.34 -6.21
CA ASP A 55 7.88 40.63 -5.19
C ASP A 55 7.47 40.18 -3.79
N GLN A 56 6.16 40.19 -3.48
CA GLN A 56 5.65 39.71 -2.19
C GLN A 56 5.96 38.23 -2.02
N VAL A 57 5.63 37.40 -3.01
CA VAL A 57 5.93 35.97 -3.01
C VAL A 57 7.43 35.72 -3.00
N ARG A 58 8.23 36.44 -3.81
CA ARG A 58 9.70 36.31 -3.76
C ARG A 58 10.31 36.68 -2.41
N ASN A 59 9.75 37.69 -1.73
CA ASN A 59 10.23 38.14 -0.43
C ASN A 59 9.88 37.18 0.71
N THR A 60 8.98 36.21 0.52
CA THR A 60 8.72 35.16 1.53
C THR A 60 9.98 34.38 1.90
N PHE A 61 10.84 34.08 0.92
CA PHE A 61 12.14 33.41 1.10
C PHE A 61 13.18 34.24 1.87
N LYS A 62 12.94 35.55 2.02
CA LYS A 62 13.77 36.43 2.85
C LYS A 62 13.14 36.70 4.22
N LYS A 63 11.80 36.77 4.27
CA LYS A 63 11.02 37.09 5.47
C LYS A 63 10.98 35.93 6.45
N PHE A 64 10.86 34.71 5.94
CA PHE A 64 10.69 33.51 6.75
C PHE A 64 11.94 32.63 6.71
N GLU A 65 12.20 31.99 7.83
CA GLU A 65 13.25 30.99 7.92
C GLU A 65 12.92 29.78 7.02
N PRO A 66 13.95 29.14 6.42
CA PRO A 66 13.79 27.86 5.77
C PRO A 66 13.20 26.80 6.71
N PHE A 67 12.49 25.84 6.14
CA PHE A 67 11.97 24.71 6.89
C PHE A 67 13.07 23.95 7.64
N GLU A 68 14.15 23.55 6.94
CA GLU A 68 15.26 22.85 7.59
C GLU A 68 16.06 23.83 8.46
N GLY A 69 16.05 23.59 9.76
CA GLY A 69 16.56 24.51 10.78
C GLY A 69 15.76 24.37 12.08
N ASN A 70 16.33 24.82 13.20
CA ASN A 70 15.71 24.68 14.54
C ASN A 70 15.27 23.23 14.85
N GLY A 71 16.09 22.25 14.47
CA GLY A 71 15.81 20.82 14.67
C GLY A 71 14.78 20.20 13.72
N ARG A 72 14.04 20.98 12.93
CA ARG A 72 13.20 20.48 11.84
C ARG A 72 14.08 19.96 10.71
N VAL A 73 13.72 18.81 10.16
CA VAL A 73 14.51 18.17 9.11
C VAL A 73 13.63 17.51 8.06
N VAL A 74 14.15 17.44 6.84
CA VAL A 74 13.55 16.63 5.78
C VAL A 74 14.49 15.49 5.41
N ARG A 75 13.98 14.26 5.36
CA ARG A 75 14.78 13.05 5.10
C ARG A 75 14.16 12.18 4.02
N GLN A 76 15.03 11.57 3.24
CA GLN A 76 14.72 10.43 2.37
C GLN A 76 15.00 9.14 3.13
N GLY A 77 14.18 8.11 2.89
CA GLY A 77 14.27 6.85 3.59
C GLY A 77 14.69 5.67 2.70
N LEU A 78 14.15 4.50 3.05
CA LEU A 78 14.64 3.20 2.61
C LEU A 78 14.25 2.88 1.16
N ALA A 79 15.22 2.42 0.38
CA ALA A 79 15.05 1.69 -0.85
C ALA A 79 15.36 0.23 -0.57
N THR A 80 14.36 -0.65 -0.62
CA THR A 80 14.57 -2.07 -0.27
C THR A 80 15.43 -2.78 -1.30
N ALA A 81 15.35 -2.35 -2.57
CA ALA A 81 15.88 -3.01 -3.75
C ALA A 81 15.36 -4.45 -3.98
N ASP A 82 14.36 -4.89 -3.20
CA ASP A 82 13.69 -6.19 -3.29
C ASP A 82 12.38 -6.15 -2.49
N ASP A 83 11.37 -5.43 -2.99
CA ASP A 83 10.09 -5.28 -2.30
C ASP A 83 9.35 -6.61 -2.14
N PHE A 84 9.52 -7.54 -3.08
CA PHE A 84 8.87 -8.84 -3.01
C PHE A 84 9.32 -9.61 -1.75
N ARG A 85 10.60 -9.53 -1.39
CA ARG A 85 11.15 -10.08 -0.15
C ARG A 85 10.82 -9.23 1.08
N PHE A 86 11.08 -7.92 1.05
CA PHE A 86 11.12 -7.10 2.27
C PHE A 86 9.86 -6.29 2.59
N VAL A 87 8.87 -6.21 1.70
CA VAL A 87 7.64 -5.43 1.92
C VAL A 87 6.43 -6.37 1.99
N ARG A 88 5.49 -6.14 2.90
CA ARG A 88 4.20 -6.85 2.97
C ARG A 88 3.06 -5.84 3.00
N ALA A 89 1.84 -6.26 2.70
CA ALA A 89 0.66 -5.57 3.18
C ALA A 89 0.44 -5.92 4.67
N TRP A 90 -0.11 -4.99 5.46
CA TRP A 90 -0.22 -5.18 6.90
C TRP A 90 -1.09 -6.38 7.30
N TRP A 91 -2.08 -6.74 6.48
CA TRP A 91 -2.92 -7.93 6.69
C TRP A 91 -2.25 -9.27 6.35
N GLU A 92 -1.03 -9.26 5.80
CA GLU A 92 -0.28 -10.48 5.54
C GLU A 92 0.51 -10.97 6.76
N VAL A 93 0.84 -10.06 7.69
CA VAL A 93 1.72 -10.37 8.81
C VAL A 93 0.91 -10.51 10.09
N SER A 94 1.50 -11.18 11.08
CA SER A 94 0.87 -11.26 12.40
C SER A 94 0.71 -9.86 13.00
N ALA A 95 -0.44 -9.62 13.63
CA ALA A 95 -0.71 -8.39 14.38
C ALA A 95 0.37 -8.16 15.46
N ASN A 96 0.70 -6.89 15.72
CA ASN A 96 1.71 -6.46 16.72
C ASN A 96 3.15 -6.94 16.47
N SER A 97 3.54 -7.18 15.21
CA SER A 97 4.91 -7.55 14.90
C SER A 97 5.85 -6.34 14.87
N ASP A 98 6.77 -6.26 15.83
CA ASP A 98 7.86 -5.25 15.83
C ASP A 98 8.81 -5.39 14.63
N LYS A 99 8.82 -6.58 14.00
CA LYS A 99 9.57 -6.87 12.78
C LYS A 99 9.00 -6.17 11.56
N TRP A 100 7.71 -5.84 11.55
CA TRP A 100 6.99 -5.31 10.39
C TRP A 100 6.35 -3.94 10.69
N PRO A 101 7.15 -2.89 11.00
CA PRO A 101 6.61 -1.53 11.12
C PRO A 101 5.98 -1.06 9.80
N GLY A 102 5.01 -0.14 9.90
CA GLY A 102 4.39 0.50 8.74
C GLY A 102 5.44 1.14 7.83
N PHE A 103 5.21 1.15 6.53
CA PHE A 103 6.17 1.58 5.52
C PHE A 103 5.52 2.54 4.52
N ALA A 104 5.71 3.84 4.75
CA ALA A 104 5.25 4.87 3.83
C ALA A 104 6.11 4.84 2.56
N LYS A 105 5.56 4.27 1.47
CA LYS A 105 6.30 4.09 0.21
C LYS A 105 6.11 5.22 -0.80
N GLY A 106 5.45 6.30 -0.41
CA GLY A 106 4.74 7.13 -1.38
C GLY A 106 3.42 6.45 -1.72
N GLY A 107 2.50 7.18 -2.32
CA GLY A 107 1.16 6.69 -2.57
C GLY A 107 0.39 7.64 -3.45
N LYS A 108 -0.93 7.56 -3.38
CA LYS A 108 -1.77 8.48 -4.14
C LYS A 108 -1.79 9.86 -3.51
N PHE A 109 -2.15 10.84 -4.32
CA PHE A 109 -2.52 12.15 -3.84
C PHE A 109 -3.72 12.05 -2.88
N SER A 110 -3.48 12.37 -1.60
CA SER A 110 -4.53 12.47 -0.58
C SER A 110 -4.10 13.48 0.48
N PRO A 111 -4.65 14.70 0.50
CA PRO A 111 -4.40 15.69 1.54
C PRO A 111 -4.75 15.16 2.94
N PHE A 112 -4.01 15.62 3.96
CA PHE A 112 -4.22 15.33 5.39
C PHE A 112 -3.97 13.88 5.83
N TYR A 113 -4.62 12.91 5.20
CA TYR A 113 -4.61 11.50 5.59
C TYR A 113 -4.43 10.58 4.38
N ALA A 114 -3.59 9.55 4.55
CA ALA A 114 -3.58 8.36 3.71
C ALA A 114 -3.21 7.16 4.59
N ASP A 115 -3.88 6.03 4.38
CA ASP A 115 -3.54 4.79 5.07
C ASP A 115 -2.15 4.28 4.66
N VAL A 116 -1.32 3.91 5.64
CA VAL A 116 -0.02 3.28 5.41
C VAL A 116 -0.21 1.76 5.44
N TYR A 117 -0.75 1.21 4.36
CA TYR A 117 -1.13 -0.21 4.26
C TYR A 117 0.04 -1.18 4.04
N LEU A 118 1.24 -0.66 3.76
CA LEU A 118 2.46 -1.46 3.59
C LEU A 118 3.23 -1.52 4.91
N VAL A 119 3.95 -2.62 5.11
CA VAL A 119 4.91 -2.83 6.20
C VAL A 119 6.23 -3.32 5.61
N VAL A 120 7.34 -3.08 6.30
CA VAL A 120 8.69 -3.48 5.84
C VAL A 120 9.40 -4.32 6.89
N ASN A 121 10.12 -5.35 6.46
CA ASN A 121 10.91 -6.18 7.36
C ASN A 121 12.07 -5.36 7.93
N TRP A 122 11.95 -4.99 9.20
CA TRP A 122 12.94 -4.27 9.99
C TRP A 122 13.34 -5.04 11.25
N GLY A 123 13.23 -6.37 11.22
CA GLY A 123 13.65 -7.23 12.33
C GLY A 123 15.14 -7.06 12.64
N ALA A 124 15.48 -7.08 13.94
CA ALA A 124 16.84 -6.86 14.45
C ALA A 124 17.52 -5.63 13.81
N ASP A 125 16.82 -4.49 13.80
CA ASP A 125 17.25 -3.23 13.17
C ASP A 125 17.58 -3.36 11.68
N GLY A 126 16.84 -4.19 10.95
CA GLY A 126 17.05 -4.43 9.52
C GLY A 126 18.29 -5.27 9.24
N ALA A 127 18.66 -6.19 10.13
CA ALA A 127 19.82 -7.07 9.95
C ALA A 127 19.78 -7.82 8.60
N GLU A 128 18.61 -8.36 8.23
CA GLU A 128 18.44 -9.11 6.99
C GLU A 128 18.72 -8.24 5.74
N ILE A 129 18.14 -7.04 5.68
CA ILE A 129 18.29 -6.14 4.52
C ILE A 129 19.67 -5.51 4.43
N LYS A 130 20.32 -5.24 5.58
CA LYS A 130 21.70 -4.74 5.66
C LYS A 130 22.73 -5.75 5.17
N ASN A 131 22.41 -7.04 5.21
CA ASN A 131 23.29 -8.12 4.74
C ASN A 131 22.88 -8.68 3.36
N ASN A 132 21.85 -8.11 2.70
CA ASN A 132 21.45 -8.55 1.36
C ASN A 132 22.42 -7.98 0.30
N LEU A 133 23.38 -8.79 -0.13
CA LEU A 133 24.48 -8.36 -0.99
C LEU A 133 24.21 -8.60 -2.49
N ASN A 134 24.81 -7.76 -3.34
CA ASN A 134 24.91 -7.99 -4.78
C ASN A 134 26.13 -8.87 -5.10
N GLU A 135 26.28 -9.25 -6.36
CA GLU A 135 27.39 -10.09 -6.87
C GLU A 135 28.79 -9.50 -6.61
N ARG A 136 28.89 -8.20 -6.32
CA ARG A 136 30.15 -7.50 -6.01
C ARG A 136 30.41 -7.37 -4.52
N GLY A 137 29.57 -7.98 -3.67
CA GLY A 137 29.66 -7.90 -2.20
C GLY A 137 29.15 -6.59 -1.59
N GLY A 138 28.53 -5.70 -2.38
CA GLY A 138 27.91 -4.47 -1.87
C GLY A 138 26.47 -4.71 -1.45
N VAL A 139 26.01 -4.02 -0.40
CA VAL A 139 24.59 -4.07 0.03
C VAL A 139 23.69 -3.57 -1.11
N ARG A 140 22.66 -4.35 -1.48
CA ARG A 140 21.71 -4.02 -2.57
C ARG A 140 20.88 -2.77 -2.24
N SER A 141 20.32 -2.75 -1.04
CA SER A 141 19.53 -1.64 -0.51
C SER A 141 20.40 -0.39 -0.32
N ASN A 142 19.80 0.80 -0.35
CA ASN A 142 20.48 2.04 0.02
C ASN A 142 20.74 2.17 1.54
N VAL A 143 20.33 1.20 2.37
CA VAL A 143 20.40 1.24 3.84
C VAL A 143 21.77 1.57 4.41
N TRP A 144 22.85 1.21 3.70
CA TRP A 144 24.23 1.53 4.09
C TRP A 144 24.53 3.04 4.12
N MET A 145 23.74 3.87 3.41
CA MET A 145 23.82 5.34 3.44
C MET A 145 22.89 5.98 4.48
N LEU A 146 22.03 5.19 5.13
CA LEU A 146 20.93 5.68 5.96
C LEU A 146 21.17 5.50 7.47
N SER A 147 22.42 5.33 7.91
CA SER A 147 22.71 5.08 9.34
C SER A 147 22.16 6.18 10.26
N ASP A 148 22.36 7.46 9.91
CA ASP A 148 21.80 8.60 10.65
C ASP A 148 20.27 8.64 10.55
N THR A 149 19.73 8.42 9.33
CA THR A 149 18.28 8.43 9.10
C THR A 149 17.57 7.37 9.93
N ALA A 150 18.08 6.14 9.89
CA ALA A 150 17.52 5.00 10.59
C ALA A 150 17.59 5.18 12.11
N ALA A 151 18.72 5.66 12.64
CA ALA A 151 18.91 5.81 14.08
C ALA A 151 18.06 6.94 14.69
N LYS A 152 17.83 8.03 13.95
CA LYS A 152 17.20 9.24 14.50
C LYS A 152 15.74 9.42 14.13
N TYR A 153 15.33 8.96 12.95
CA TYR A 153 14.06 9.37 12.35
C TYR A 153 13.14 8.22 11.94
N PHE A 154 13.63 6.99 11.76
CA PHE A 154 12.72 5.86 11.62
C PHE A 154 11.87 5.72 12.88
N ARG A 155 10.59 5.37 12.69
CA ARG A 155 9.58 5.26 13.75
C ARG A 155 9.16 6.59 14.41
N LYS A 156 9.68 7.73 13.95
CA LYS A 156 9.23 9.05 14.40
C LYS A 156 8.01 9.51 13.60
N PRO A 157 7.01 10.15 14.25
CA PRO A 157 5.92 10.77 13.54
C PRO A 157 6.41 12.02 12.79
N GLY A 158 5.62 12.46 11.82
CA GLY A 158 5.89 13.67 11.06
C GLY A 158 4.96 13.78 9.87
N LEU A 159 5.38 14.44 8.81
CA LEU A 159 4.63 14.50 7.56
C LEU A 159 5.31 13.69 6.46
N THR A 160 4.52 13.00 5.64
CA THR A 160 4.96 12.29 4.43
C THR A 160 4.14 12.74 3.23
N TRP A 161 4.60 12.49 2.01
CA TRP A 161 3.90 12.84 0.78
C TRP A 161 4.37 11.96 -0.37
N PRO A 162 3.56 11.79 -1.43
CA PRO A 162 4.01 11.19 -2.66
C PRO A 162 5.01 12.08 -3.40
N SER A 163 6.07 11.49 -3.94
CA SER A 163 7.11 12.25 -4.64
C SER A 163 6.60 12.97 -5.89
N ARG A 164 5.56 12.45 -6.56
CA ARG A 164 4.89 13.10 -7.70
C ARG A 164 3.40 13.24 -7.42
N ALA A 165 2.87 14.44 -7.64
CA ALA A 165 1.43 14.70 -7.53
C ALA A 165 1.06 16.01 -8.23
N ARG A 166 -0.24 16.22 -8.46
CA ARG A 166 -0.77 17.46 -9.05
C ARG A 166 -0.60 18.70 -8.16
N LYS A 167 -0.70 18.54 -6.84
CA LYS A 167 -0.49 19.57 -5.79
C LYS A 167 0.30 18.93 -4.66
N PHE A 168 1.03 19.74 -3.89
CA PHE A 168 1.68 19.28 -2.68
C PHE A 168 0.58 18.90 -1.68
N ALA A 169 0.52 17.63 -1.32
CA ALA A 169 -0.48 17.11 -0.42
C ALA A 169 0.18 16.18 0.59
N PRO A 170 0.78 16.74 1.65
CA PRO A 170 1.31 15.90 2.71
C PRO A 170 0.20 15.28 3.55
N GLN A 171 0.53 14.11 4.09
CA GLN A 171 -0.23 13.33 5.04
C GLN A 171 0.47 13.27 6.38
N ALA A 172 -0.30 13.05 7.44
CA ALA A 172 0.24 12.62 8.72
C ALA A 172 0.94 11.26 8.57
N LEU A 173 2.21 11.19 8.97
CA LEU A 173 2.95 9.95 9.16
C LEU A 173 2.83 9.54 10.63
N ALA A 174 2.11 8.44 10.87
CA ALA A 174 2.01 7.81 12.17
C ALA A 174 3.39 7.46 12.75
N SER A 175 3.50 7.51 14.08
CA SER A 175 4.67 6.98 14.77
C SER A 175 4.80 5.46 14.55
N ASN A 176 5.99 4.91 14.80
CA ASN A 176 6.34 3.52 14.49
C ASN A 176 6.30 3.14 12.99
N CYS A 177 6.24 4.12 12.08
CA CYS A 177 6.42 3.90 10.64
C CYS A 177 7.87 4.18 10.19
N LEU A 178 8.31 3.41 9.21
CA LEU A 178 9.42 3.71 8.31
C LEU A 178 8.88 4.41 7.06
N PHE A 179 9.79 5.02 6.32
CA PHE A 179 9.46 5.78 5.11
C PHE A 179 10.49 5.45 4.02
N SER A 180 10.07 5.48 2.77
CA SER A 180 10.87 4.99 1.64
C SER A 180 11.72 6.08 0.99
N GLN A 181 12.39 5.71 -0.10
CA GLN A 181 13.04 6.68 -0.97
C GLN A 181 12.07 7.61 -1.73
N ARG A 182 10.76 7.32 -1.71
CA ARG A 182 9.66 8.07 -2.36
C ARG A 182 8.51 8.45 -1.41
N GLY A 183 8.45 7.86 -0.21
CA GLY A 183 7.67 8.37 0.91
C GLY A 183 8.64 9.08 1.85
N TYR A 184 8.71 10.39 1.78
CA TYR A 184 9.68 11.18 2.54
C TYR A 184 9.22 11.42 3.98
N LEU A 185 10.09 12.01 4.80
CA LEU A 185 9.74 12.52 6.13
C LEU A 185 10.08 14.00 6.23
N ALA A 186 9.13 14.82 6.66
CA ALA A 186 9.36 16.09 7.32
C ALA A 186 9.12 15.90 8.83
N TYR A 187 10.16 16.12 9.63
CA TYR A 187 10.15 15.92 11.08
C TYR A 187 10.10 17.26 11.82
N PHE A 188 9.34 17.28 12.92
CA PHE A 188 9.06 18.46 13.72
C PHE A 188 9.39 18.15 15.19
N PRO A 189 10.49 18.68 15.76
CA PRO A 189 10.88 18.36 17.13
C PRO A 189 9.93 18.91 18.19
N ASP A 190 9.28 20.05 17.92
CA ASP A 190 8.50 20.81 18.90
C ASP A 190 6.98 20.53 18.82
N GLY A 191 6.55 19.62 17.94
CA GLY A 191 5.14 19.20 17.82
C GLY A 191 4.28 20.02 16.84
N ASP A 192 4.85 20.97 16.09
CA ASP A 192 4.14 21.83 15.12
C ASP A 192 3.66 21.12 13.84
N GLN A 193 3.78 19.79 13.78
CA GLN A 193 3.43 18.97 12.62
C GLN A 193 1.96 19.08 12.21
N ILE A 194 1.02 19.25 13.14
CA ILE A 194 -0.42 19.38 12.80
C ILE A 194 -0.75 20.73 12.17
N VAL A 195 -0.18 21.82 12.69
CA VAL A 195 -0.32 23.16 12.10
C VAL A 195 0.35 23.20 10.72
N SER A 196 1.54 22.59 10.62
CA SER A 196 2.28 22.49 9.36
C SER A 196 1.57 21.61 8.34
N LEU A 197 0.80 20.60 8.76
CA LEU A 197 -0.05 19.80 7.87
C LEU A 197 -1.08 20.69 7.17
N ALA A 198 -1.72 21.62 7.89
CA ALA A 198 -2.63 22.59 7.30
C ALA A 198 -1.88 23.49 6.30
N LEU A 199 -0.82 24.17 6.76
CA LEU A 199 -0.08 25.12 5.94
C LEU A 199 0.47 24.48 4.67
N PHE A 200 1.01 23.27 4.76
CA PHE A 200 1.62 22.59 3.62
C PHE A 200 0.59 22.09 2.61
N ASN A 201 -0.66 21.82 3.02
CA ASN A 201 -1.75 21.52 2.09
C ASN A 201 -2.36 22.78 1.45
N SER A 202 -1.94 23.99 1.85
CA SER A 202 -2.48 25.23 1.29
C SER A 202 -2.02 25.50 -0.15
N ALA A 203 -2.87 26.14 -0.93
CA ALA A 203 -2.56 26.64 -2.27
C ALA A 203 -1.38 27.63 -2.25
N ALA A 204 -1.24 28.43 -1.18
CA ALA A 204 -0.12 29.35 -1.00
C ALA A 204 1.22 28.59 -0.92
N PHE A 205 1.30 27.55 -0.07
CA PHE A 205 2.50 26.76 0.09
C PHE A 205 2.82 25.92 -1.15
N ASP A 206 1.81 25.29 -1.76
CA ASP A 206 1.96 24.56 -3.02
C ASP A 206 2.52 25.47 -4.12
N TYR A 207 2.00 26.68 -4.25
CA TYR A 207 2.47 27.66 -5.22
C TYR A 207 3.94 28.02 -4.98
N ILE A 208 4.30 28.40 -3.74
CA ILE A 208 5.69 28.71 -3.33
C ILE A 208 6.62 27.53 -3.61
N PHE A 209 6.17 26.31 -3.35
CA PHE A 209 6.96 25.11 -3.66
C PHE A 209 7.18 25.01 -5.16
N LYS A 210 6.10 25.03 -5.96
CA LYS A 210 6.14 24.87 -7.41
C LYS A 210 6.97 25.93 -8.13
N ILE A 211 7.08 27.17 -7.63
CA ILE A 211 7.94 28.19 -8.28
C ILE A 211 9.42 27.77 -8.30
N THR A 212 9.82 26.92 -7.35
CA THR A 212 11.19 26.42 -7.24
C THR A 212 11.40 25.11 -7.99
N LEU A 213 10.33 24.58 -8.60
CA LEU A 213 10.34 23.36 -9.40
C LEU A 213 10.38 23.72 -10.89
N GLY A 214 10.98 22.85 -11.70
CA GLY A 214 11.12 23.05 -13.15
C GLY A 214 9.83 22.83 -13.96
N ARG A 215 8.72 22.41 -13.32
CA ARG A 215 7.44 22.08 -13.94
C ARG A 215 6.30 22.32 -12.94
N PHE A 216 5.16 22.85 -13.40
CA PHE A 216 3.97 23.07 -12.56
C PHE A 216 2.96 21.91 -12.60
N GLY A 217 2.85 21.19 -13.72
CA GLY A 217 1.99 20.00 -13.86
C GLY A 217 2.73 18.72 -13.48
N TYR A 218 2.16 17.94 -12.55
CA TYR A 218 2.78 16.74 -11.96
C TYR A 218 4.27 16.92 -11.57
N PRO A 219 4.60 17.96 -10.78
CA PRO A 219 5.95 18.17 -10.28
C PRO A 219 6.45 17.02 -9.42
N GLU A 220 7.78 16.93 -9.31
CA GLU A 220 8.42 16.09 -8.31
C GLU A 220 8.71 16.92 -7.04
N PHE A 221 8.01 16.62 -5.94
CA PHE A 221 8.15 17.28 -4.66
C PHE A 221 9.35 16.73 -3.89
N LEU A 222 10.52 17.29 -4.19
CA LEU A 222 11.81 16.80 -3.71
C LEU A 222 12.15 17.28 -2.29
N VAL A 223 12.76 16.38 -1.51
CA VAL A 223 13.33 16.65 -0.17
C VAL A 223 14.26 17.86 -0.18
N GLY A 224 15.14 17.96 -1.18
CA GLY A 224 16.12 19.05 -1.31
C GLY A 224 15.49 20.43 -1.46
N ILE A 225 14.26 20.49 -1.97
CA ILE A 225 13.50 21.71 -2.18
C ILE A 225 12.71 22.06 -0.93
N LEU A 226 11.98 21.10 -0.32
CA LEU A 226 11.23 21.34 0.91
C LEU A 226 12.10 21.92 2.02
N LYS A 227 13.35 21.46 2.14
CA LYS A 227 14.35 21.99 3.09
C LYS A 227 14.51 23.52 3.03
N LYS A 228 14.36 24.10 1.84
CA LYS A 228 14.56 25.52 1.56
C LYS A 228 13.25 26.31 1.58
N MET A 229 12.11 25.66 1.76
CA MET A 229 10.81 26.34 1.70
C MET A 229 10.63 27.26 2.91
N PRO A 230 10.12 28.49 2.71
CA PRO A 230 9.86 29.43 3.79
C PRO A 230 8.71 28.91 4.66
N LEU A 231 8.96 28.73 5.96
CA LEU A 231 7.92 28.35 6.91
C LEU A 231 7.39 29.58 7.64
N ALA A 232 6.14 29.96 7.34
CA ALA A 232 5.46 30.99 8.09
C ALA A 232 5.19 30.54 9.53
N VAL A 233 5.36 31.45 10.49
CA VAL A 233 5.02 31.22 11.90
C VAL A 233 3.70 31.92 12.19
N PRO A 234 2.59 31.19 12.34
CA PRO A 234 1.30 31.79 12.70
C PRO A 234 1.32 32.32 14.12
N ASP A 235 0.52 33.36 14.38
CA ASP A 235 0.20 33.76 15.75
C ASP A 235 -0.65 32.69 16.46
N PRO A 236 -0.81 32.74 17.80
CA PRO A 236 -1.54 31.70 18.53
C PRO A 236 -2.99 31.47 18.07
N SER A 237 -3.69 32.51 17.61
CA SER A 237 -5.07 32.39 17.14
C SER A 237 -5.12 31.67 15.78
N ALA A 238 -4.25 32.07 14.86
CA ALA A 238 -4.13 31.42 13.55
C ALA A 238 -3.64 29.96 13.71
N ALA A 239 -2.68 29.71 14.61
CA ALA A 239 -2.16 28.37 14.89
C ALA A 239 -3.26 27.44 15.40
N GLN A 240 -4.06 27.90 16.38
CA GLN A 240 -5.18 27.11 16.92
C GLN A 240 -6.23 26.81 15.84
N ARG A 241 -6.51 27.78 14.96
CA ARG A 241 -7.47 27.58 13.86
C ARG A 241 -6.95 26.58 12.83
N LEU A 242 -5.70 26.70 12.41
CA LEU A 242 -5.05 25.77 11.48
C LEU A 242 -4.96 24.36 12.05
N GLU A 243 -4.63 24.21 13.34
CA GLU A 243 -4.65 22.90 14.01
C GLU A 243 -6.05 22.27 13.95
N HIS A 244 -7.08 23.02 14.33
CA HIS A 244 -8.46 22.54 14.30
C HIS A 244 -8.88 22.12 12.88
N LEU A 245 -8.54 22.92 11.87
CA LEU A 245 -8.83 22.62 10.46
C LEU A 245 -8.09 21.37 9.98
N ALA A 246 -6.80 21.22 10.26
CA ALA A 246 -6.04 20.03 9.89
C ALA A 246 -6.55 18.76 10.57
N ARG A 247 -6.88 18.81 11.87
CA ARG A 247 -7.46 17.67 12.59
C ARG A 247 -8.82 17.27 12.01
N THR A 248 -9.66 18.26 11.71
CA THR A 248 -10.98 18.02 11.12
C THR A 248 -10.83 17.49 9.69
N GLY A 249 -9.91 18.03 8.89
CA GLY A 249 -9.63 17.55 7.54
C GLY A 249 -9.07 16.12 7.53
N TRP A 250 -8.18 15.80 8.47
CA TRP A 250 -7.68 14.45 8.68
C TRP A 250 -8.82 13.48 9.05
N SER A 251 -9.67 13.84 10.02
CA SER A 251 -10.79 13.01 10.46
C SER A 251 -11.80 12.76 9.33
N ASN A 252 -12.14 13.79 8.55
CA ASN A 252 -13.02 13.66 7.38
C ASN A 252 -12.41 12.77 6.29
N LYS A 253 -11.12 12.93 5.97
CA LYS A 253 -10.45 12.04 5.00
C LYS A 253 -10.33 10.61 5.50
N ARG A 254 -10.01 10.41 6.78
CA ARG A 254 -10.00 9.09 7.40
C ARG A 254 -11.39 8.44 7.41
N ALA A 255 -12.45 9.24 7.59
CA ALA A 255 -13.82 8.74 7.56
C ALA A 255 -14.16 8.05 6.23
N LEU A 256 -13.68 8.57 5.10
CA LEU A 256 -13.87 7.94 3.78
C LEU A 256 -13.28 6.51 3.74
N ASP A 257 -12.16 6.27 4.41
CA ASP A 257 -11.50 4.96 4.51
C ASP A 257 -12.19 3.98 5.47
N THR A 258 -13.17 4.42 6.27
CA THR A 258 -13.83 3.56 7.27
C THR A 258 -14.72 2.47 6.65
N ILE A 259 -14.91 2.48 5.32
CA ILE A 259 -15.60 1.42 4.57
C ILE A 259 -14.64 0.46 3.86
N GLU A 260 -13.34 0.76 3.85
CA GLU A 260 -12.32 -0.02 3.15
C GLU A 260 -11.78 -1.13 4.04
N GLU A 261 -12.20 -2.39 3.82
CA GLU A 261 -11.87 -3.52 4.69
C GLU A 261 -10.38 -3.87 4.80
N THR A 262 -9.55 -3.28 3.94
CA THR A 262 -8.08 -3.38 3.94
C THR A 262 -7.39 -2.19 4.62
N SER A 263 -8.13 -1.18 5.07
CA SER A 263 -7.59 0.01 5.75
C SER A 263 -7.51 -0.20 7.26
N HIS A 264 -6.54 0.44 7.92
CA HIS A 264 -6.49 0.51 9.37
C HIS A 264 -7.69 1.27 9.97
N ALA A 265 -8.39 2.08 9.17
CA ALA A 265 -9.56 2.85 9.61
C ALA A 265 -10.89 2.08 9.52
N PHE A 266 -10.92 0.89 8.90
CA PHE A 266 -12.16 0.16 8.63
C PHE A 266 -13.07 0.00 9.85
N TYR A 267 -14.37 0.31 9.71
CA TYR A 267 -15.42 0.12 10.71
C TYR A 267 -16.44 -0.92 10.25
N LEU A 268 -17.12 -0.65 9.15
CA LEU A 268 -18.22 -1.45 8.59
C LEU A 268 -18.26 -1.24 7.07
N PRO A 269 -18.81 -2.20 6.29
CA PRO A 269 -19.00 -2.01 4.85
C PRO A 269 -19.94 -0.82 4.59
N SER A 270 -19.83 -0.21 3.41
CA SER A 270 -20.62 0.97 3.00
C SER A 270 -22.12 0.84 3.31
N ALA A 271 -22.72 -0.32 3.04
CA ALA A 271 -24.14 -0.61 3.30
C ALA A 271 -24.56 -0.48 4.78
N LEU A 272 -23.63 -0.64 5.72
CA LEU A 272 -23.89 -0.60 7.16
C LEU A 272 -23.26 0.62 7.85
N ARG A 273 -22.45 1.41 7.14
CA ARG A 273 -21.63 2.47 7.74
C ARG A 273 -22.46 3.56 8.42
N ALA A 274 -23.63 3.89 7.85
CA ALA A 274 -24.56 4.88 8.40
C ALA A 274 -25.13 4.50 9.78
N ARG A 275 -25.04 3.23 10.19
CA ARG A 275 -25.48 2.78 11.53
C ARG A 275 -24.60 3.30 12.66
N LEU A 276 -23.37 3.70 12.35
CA LEU A 276 -22.40 4.23 13.31
C LEU A 276 -22.34 5.77 13.31
N GLY A 277 -23.34 6.42 12.71
CA GLY A 277 -23.41 7.87 12.55
C GLY A 277 -23.37 8.30 11.10
N ASP A 278 -23.52 9.61 10.88
CA ASP A 278 -23.63 10.21 9.55
C ASP A 278 -22.41 9.86 8.70
N TYR A 279 -22.67 9.28 7.53
CA TYR A 279 -21.66 8.97 6.53
C TYR A 279 -22.26 9.22 5.16
N ASP A 280 -21.84 10.33 4.56
CA ASP A 280 -22.13 10.67 3.19
C ASP A 280 -20.84 11.19 2.55
N PRO A 281 -20.22 10.41 1.64
CA PRO A 281 -18.98 10.81 0.99
C PRO A 281 -19.06 12.19 0.34
N SER A 282 -20.21 12.55 -0.25
CA SER A 282 -20.39 13.84 -0.92
C SER A 282 -20.41 15.01 0.06
N VAL A 283 -21.03 14.83 1.23
CA VAL A 283 -21.04 15.83 2.30
C VAL A 283 -19.65 15.97 2.92
N ILE A 284 -18.95 14.85 3.11
CA ILE A 284 -17.57 14.84 3.63
C ILE A 284 -16.63 15.57 2.65
N GLU A 285 -16.76 15.32 1.34
CA GLU A 285 -16.01 16.01 0.31
C GLU A 285 -16.28 17.52 0.29
N ALA A 286 -17.54 17.94 0.37
CA ALA A 286 -17.88 19.36 0.48
C ALA A 286 -17.27 20.01 1.74
N LYS A 287 -17.28 19.30 2.88
CA LYS A 287 -16.64 19.75 4.12
C LYS A 287 -15.13 19.96 3.95
N LEU A 288 -14.49 19.07 3.20
CA LEU A 288 -13.05 19.14 2.93
C LEU A 288 -12.71 20.32 2.04
N ASP A 289 -13.56 20.65 1.07
CA ASP A 289 -13.40 21.84 0.23
C ASP A 289 -13.57 23.14 1.04
N GLU A 290 -14.51 23.17 1.99
CA GLU A 290 -14.67 24.29 2.95
C GLU A 290 -13.42 24.46 3.82
N ILE A 291 -12.91 23.37 4.39
CA ILE A 291 -11.69 23.35 5.21
C ILE A 291 -10.49 23.85 4.38
N GLN A 292 -10.36 23.37 3.15
CA GLN A 292 -9.29 23.78 2.25
C GLN A 292 -9.36 25.29 1.95
N THR A 293 -10.55 25.80 1.65
CA THR A 293 -10.77 27.23 1.37
C THR A 293 -10.35 28.09 2.56
N GLU A 294 -10.69 27.68 3.78
CA GLU A 294 -10.32 28.43 4.98
C GLU A 294 -8.82 28.36 5.30
N ILE A 295 -8.20 27.20 5.11
CA ILE A 295 -6.74 27.03 5.22
C ILE A 295 -6.03 27.95 4.21
N ASP A 296 -6.53 28.01 2.98
CA ASP A 296 -5.96 28.83 1.91
C ASP A 296 -6.04 30.31 2.27
N GLU A 297 -7.19 30.80 2.76
CA GLU A 297 -7.33 32.18 3.22
C GLU A 297 -6.32 32.56 4.31
N ILE A 298 -6.21 31.73 5.36
CA ILE A 298 -5.26 31.96 6.45
C ILE A 298 -3.82 31.94 5.92
N ALA A 299 -3.48 30.97 5.06
CA ALA A 299 -2.14 30.85 4.51
C ALA A 299 -1.78 32.04 3.60
N PHE A 300 -2.70 32.50 2.76
CA PHE A 300 -2.49 33.68 1.93
C PHE A 300 -2.21 34.93 2.76
N ASP A 301 -2.93 35.13 3.87
CA ASP A 301 -2.68 36.24 4.79
C ASP A 301 -1.30 36.12 5.46
N LEU A 302 -0.93 34.94 5.94
CA LEU A 302 0.36 34.68 6.58
C LEU A 302 1.53 34.96 5.62
N TYR A 303 1.44 34.47 4.38
CA TYR A 303 2.46 34.69 3.36
C TYR A 303 2.38 36.07 2.70
N GLY A 304 1.32 36.84 2.95
CA GLY A 304 1.12 38.20 2.43
C GLY A 304 0.80 38.26 0.95
N PHE A 305 0.04 37.28 0.44
CA PHE A 305 -0.36 37.20 -0.97
C PHE A 305 -1.48 38.22 -1.27
N ASN A 306 -1.25 39.07 -2.27
CA ASN A 306 -2.30 39.94 -2.82
C ASN A 306 -3.26 39.15 -3.75
N ASN A 307 -4.34 39.79 -4.18
CA ASN A 307 -5.38 39.16 -5.00
C ASN A 307 -4.84 38.51 -6.30
N LYS A 308 -3.82 39.09 -6.95
CA LYS A 308 -3.25 38.49 -8.17
C LYS A 308 -2.49 37.20 -7.86
N ASP A 309 -1.74 37.20 -6.76
CA ASP A 309 -1.00 36.01 -6.32
C ASP A 309 -1.95 34.89 -5.88
N ARG A 310 -3.06 35.24 -5.21
CA ARG A 310 -4.11 34.28 -4.83
C ARG A 310 -4.73 33.60 -6.05
N VAL A 311 -5.15 34.39 -7.04
CA VAL A 311 -5.71 33.87 -8.29
C VAL A 311 -4.69 32.99 -9.03
N ALA A 312 -3.42 33.39 -9.09
CA ALA A 312 -2.36 32.60 -9.72
C ALA A 312 -2.11 31.27 -8.99
N ALA A 313 -2.10 31.28 -7.65
CA ALA A 313 -1.91 30.08 -6.85
C ALA A 313 -3.05 29.08 -7.07
N ILE A 314 -4.30 29.54 -6.97
CA ILE A 314 -5.50 28.69 -7.17
C ILE A 314 -5.54 28.16 -8.62
N GLY A 315 -5.34 29.03 -9.63
CA GLY A 315 -5.38 28.64 -11.03
C GLY A 315 -4.29 27.64 -11.42
N SER A 316 -3.06 27.80 -10.91
CA SER A 316 -1.95 26.86 -11.16
C SER A 316 -2.21 25.44 -10.63
N ALA A 317 -3.21 25.32 -9.77
CA ALA A 317 -3.60 24.09 -9.11
C ALA A 317 -4.63 23.29 -9.96
N ASP A 318 -5.35 23.96 -10.87
CA ASP A 318 -6.46 23.39 -11.64
C ASP A 318 -6.15 23.20 -13.15
N GLU A 319 -5.07 23.80 -13.69
CA GLU A 319 -4.67 23.70 -15.11
C GLU A 319 -4.10 22.34 -15.57
N VAL A 320 -4.17 21.29 -14.75
CA VAL A 320 -3.54 19.99 -15.05
C VAL A 320 -4.61 18.96 -15.42
N SER A 321 -4.78 18.69 -16.72
CA SER A 321 -5.63 17.60 -17.23
C SER A 321 -4.95 16.23 -17.09
N ASP A 322 -5.75 15.18 -16.87
CA ASP A 322 -5.31 13.79 -16.58
C ASP A 322 -4.55 13.08 -17.71
N VAL A 323 -4.29 13.75 -18.83
CA VAL A 323 -3.76 13.13 -20.06
C VAL A 323 -2.24 12.88 -20.04
N ALA A 324 -1.54 13.18 -18.94
CA ALA A 324 -0.07 13.10 -18.85
C ALA A 324 0.44 12.01 -17.89
N ALA A 325 -0.42 11.09 -17.44
CA ALA A 325 -0.06 9.98 -16.55
C ALA A 325 0.61 8.78 -17.27
N GLU A 326 0.76 8.81 -18.60
CA GLU A 326 1.20 7.63 -19.37
C GLU A 326 2.73 7.39 -19.41
N ASP A 327 3.56 8.32 -18.92
CA ASP A 327 5.04 8.25 -19.09
C ASP A 327 5.83 7.86 -17.83
N THR A 328 5.18 7.24 -16.83
CA THR A 328 5.91 6.67 -15.67
C THR A 328 6.25 5.19 -15.92
N ASP A 329 7.52 4.92 -16.23
CA ASP A 329 8.18 3.59 -16.24
C ASP A 329 8.14 2.86 -14.87
N ASP A 330 7.51 3.47 -13.86
CA ASP A 330 7.14 2.84 -12.61
C ASP A 330 5.61 2.86 -12.46
N GLY A 331 4.91 1.90 -13.08
CA GLY A 331 3.46 1.68 -12.93
C GLY A 331 2.99 1.47 -11.48
N GLU A 332 2.92 2.55 -10.71
CA GLU A 332 2.33 2.63 -9.36
C GLU A 332 1.00 3.40 -9.37
N ASP A 333 0.49 3.80 -10.54
CA ASP A 333 -0.73 4.61 -10.72
C ASP A 333 -1.93 3.88 -11.36
N GLU A 334 -2.01 2.55 -11.24
CA GLU A 334 -3.23 1.79 -11.58
C GLU A 334 -3.86 1.17 -10.32
N ASP A 335 -4.35 1.97 -9.39
CA ASP A 335 -5.14 1.41 -8.28
C ASP A 335 -6.33 2.30 -7.91
N ALA A 336 -6.89 3.10 -8.81
CA ALA A 336 -8.26 3.59 -8.62
C ALA A 336 -9.20 2.37 -8.70
N ALA A 337 -9.22 1.56 -7.63
CA ALA A 337 -10.19 0.51 -7.45
C ALA A 337 -11.55 1.20 -7.49
N GLU A 338 -12.30 0.91 -8.55
CA GLU A 338 -13.71 1.28 -8.62
C GLU A 338 -14.38 0.93 -7.29
N ALA A 339 -15.18 1.87 -6.77
CA ALA A 339 -15.90 1.67 -5.53
C ALA A 339 -16.64 0.32 -5.58
N ILE A 340 -16.37 -0.51 -4.58
CA ILE A 340 -16.97 -1.84 -4.50
C ILE A 340 -18.48 -1.68 -4.40
N ASN A 341 -19.23 -2.47 -5.16
CA ASN A 341 -20.68 -2.49 -5.05
C ASN A 341 -21.08 -2.77 -3.59
N GLN A 342 -22.02 -1.99 -3.03
CA GLN A 342 -22.40 -2.11 -1.62
C GLN A 342 -22.82 -3.54 -1.24
N THR A 343 -23.48 -4.24 -2.15
CA THR A 343 -23.92 -5.64 -2.01
C THR A 343 -22.74 -6.60 -1.92
N ASP A 344 -21.74 -6.44 -2.80
CA ASP A 344 -20.52 -7.24 -2.81
C ASP A 344 -19.65 -6.96 -1.56
N GLY A 345 -19.56 -5.69 -1.16
CA GLY A 345 -18.86 -5.28 0.05
C GLY A 345 -19.52 -5.85 1.32
N LEU A 346 -20.85 -5.89 1.37
CA LEU A 346 -21.60 -6.49 2.47
C LEU A 346 -21.37 -8.01 2.55
N ALA A 347 -21.42 -8.71 1.42
CA ALA A 347 -21.16 -10.15 1.36
C ALA A 347 -19.70 -10.50 1.73
N SER A 348 -18.72 -9.72 1.22
CA SER A 348 -17.29 -9.86 1.59
C SER A 348 -17.08 -9.66 3.10
N TRP A 349 -17.70 -8.63 3.67
CA TRP A 349 -17.68 -8.42 5.10
C TRP A 349 -18.30 -9.60 5.87
N GLY A 350 -19.41 -10.17 5.39
CA GLY A 350 -20.03 -11.38 5.93
C GLY A 350 -19.09 -12.59 5.93
N VAL A 351 -18.30 -12.79 4.86
CA VAL A 351 -17.22 -13.78 4.83
C VAL A 351 -16.21 -13.52 5.95
N GLY A 352 -15.79 -12.26 6.11
CA GLY A 352 -14.87 -11.89 7.18
C GLY A 352 -15.42 -12.11 8.59
N VAL A 353 -16.72 -11.88 8.83
CA VAL A 353 -17.35 -12.21 10.12
C VAL A 353 -17.37 -13.72 10.35
N ALA A 354 -17.72 -14.51 9.33
CA ALA A 354 -17.76 -15.98 9.43
C ALA A 354 -16.38 -16.58 9.75
N PHE A 355 -15.30 -15.98 9.23
CA PHE A 355 -13.91 -16.35 9.55
C PHE A 355 -13.37 -15.71 10.85
N GLY A 356 -14.20 -14.97 11.59
CA GLY A 356 -13.80 -14.32 12.84
C GLY A 356 -12.83 -13.14 12.66
N ARG A 357 -12.77 -12.56 11.47
CA ARG A 357 -11.94 -11.37 11.18
C ARG A 357 -12.64 -10.07 11.61
N PHE A 358 -13.92 -9.94 11.29
CA PHE A 358 -14.70 -8.72 11.59
C PHE A 358 -15.71 -8.95 12.71
N ASP A 359 -16.01 -7.88 13.44
CA ASP A 359 -16.93 -7.90 14.57
C ASP A 359 -18.33 -7.40 14.17
N TRP A 360 -19.29 -8.30 14.08
CA TRP A 360 -20.68 -7.97 13.74
C TRP A 360 -21.39 -7.15 14.83
N ARG A 361 -20.86 -7.12 16.07
CA ARG A 361 -21.46 -6.36 17.18
C ARG A 361 -21.41 -4.85 16.97
N LEU A 362 -20.47 -4.36 16.15
CA LEU A 362 -20.48 -2.96 15.73
C LEU A 362 -21.74 -2.63 14.92
N ALA A 363 -22.15 -3.52 14.01
CA ALA A 363 -23.33 -3.30 13.16
C ALA A 363 -24.66 -3.38 13.91
N THR A 364 -24.68 -3.97 15.11
CA THR A 364 -25.87 -4.12 15.97
C THR A 364 -25.88 -3.13 17.14
N GLY A 365 -24.79 -2.40 17.38
CA GLY A 365 -24.63 -1.54 18.55
C GLY A 365 -24.32 -2.28 19.85
N GLU A 366 -24.14 -3.60 19.83
CA GLU A 366 -23.71 -4.40 20.99
C GLU A 366 -22.26 -4.10 21.40
N ARG A 367 -21.47 -3.50 20.51
CA ARG A 367 -20.13 -3.00 20.79
C ARG A 367 -20.02 -1.55 20.35
N GLU A 368 -19.50 -0.70 21.24
CA GLU A 368 -19.23 0.69 20.91
C GLU A 368 -18.06 0.83 19.93
N VAL A 369 -18.09 1.91 19.16
CA VAL A 369 -16.97 2.30 18.30
C VAL A 369 -15.84 2.80 19.19
N PRO A 370 -14.61 2.26 19.04
CA PRO A 370 -13.45 2.78 19.75
C PRO A 370 -13.22 4.27 19.45
N SER A 371 -12.60 4.99 20.37
CA SER A 371 -12.21 6.38 20.16
C SER A 371 -11.34 6.53 18.91
N GLU A 372 -11.56 7.60 18.14
CA GLU A 372 -10.70 7.93 17.00
C GLU A 372 -9.26 8.21 17.49
N PRO A 373 -8.22 7.62 16.86
CA PRO A 373 -6.83 7.89 17.21
C PRO A 373 -6.40 9.31 16.83
N ASP A 374 -5.35 9.81 17.47
CA ASP A 374 -4.69 11.05 17.03
C ASP A 374 -3.98 10.82 15.68
N PRO A 375 -3.88 11.84 14.78
CA PRO A 375 -3.23 11.71 13.48
C PRO A 375 -1.83 11.09 13.47
N PHE A 376 -1.08 11.21 14.56
CA PHE A 376 0.30 10.75 14.68
C PHE A 376 0.49 9.54 15.60
N ASP A 377 -0.59 9.03 16.18
CA ASP A 377 -0.57 7.79 16.95
C ASP A 377 -0.09 6.61 16.09
N PRO A 378 0.54 5.57 16.69
CA PRO A 378 0.89 4.37 15.95
C PRO A 378 -0.32 3.75 15.26
N LEU A 379 -0.11 3.21 14.06
CA LEU A 379 -1.16 2.48 13.35
C LEU A 379 -1.68 1.32 14.22
N PRO A 380 -3.00 1.12 14.29
CA PRO A 380 -3.55 0.06 15.13
C PRO A 380 -3.28 -1.31 14.53
N ALA A 381 -2.89 -2.29 15.35
CA ALA A 381 -2.65 -3.66 14.85
C ALA A 381 -3.91 -4.37 14.33
N LYS A 382 -5.09 -3.86 14.68
CA LYS A 382 -6.39 -4.28 14.17
C LYS A 382 -7.21 -3.04 13.88
N SER A 383 -7.85 -2.99 12.72
CA SER A 383 -8.79 -1.90 12.44
C SER A 383 -9.97 -1.98 13.42
N PRO A 384 -10.66 -0.86 13.69
CA PRO A 384 -11.76 -0.90 14.65
C PRO A 384 -12.87 -1.88 14.25
N GLY A 385 -13.12 -2.13 12.96
CA GLY A 385 -14.06 -3.13 12.47
C GLY A 385 -13.69 -4.59 12.76
N MET A 386 -12.44 -4.86 13.16
CA MET A 386 -11.96 -6.22 13.43
C MET A 386 -12.39 -6.76 14.79
N LEU A 387 -12.43 -8.09 14.87
CA LEU A 387 -12.71 -8.83 16.09
C LEU A 387 -11.58 -8.63 17.13
N PRO A 388 -11.88 -8.14 18.36
CA PRO A 388 -10.90 -8.04 19.43
C PRO A 388 -10.40 -9.42 19.87
N ASP A 389 -9.13 -9.54 20.28
CA ASP A 389 -8.54 -10.85 20.64
C ASP A 389 -9.25 -11.56 21.81
N SER A 390 -9.85 -10.81 22.73
CA SER A 390 -10.58 -11.35 23.87
C SER A 390 -12.00 -11.80 23.54
N ALA A 391 -12.49 -11.50 22.33
CA ALA A 391 -13.90 -11.68 22.00
C ALA A 391 -14.14 -12.97 21.20
N ALA A 392 -15.22 -13.67 21.53
CA ALA A 392 -15.63 -14.85 20.78
C ALA A 392 -16.02 -14.47 19.33
N PRO A 393 -15.60 -15.26 18.32
CA PRO A 393 -16.03 -15.05 16.93
C PRO A 393 -17.51 -15.42 16.76
N PHE A 394 -18.13 -14.98 15.66
CA PHE A 394 -19.48 -15.39 15.30
C PHE A 394 -19.60 -16.91 15.15
N HIS A 395 -18.60 -17.52 14.51
CA HIS A 395 -18.50 -18.96 14.33
C HIS A 395 -17.13 -19.45 14.77
N VAL A 396 -17.07 -20.56 15.50
CA VAL A 396 -15.81 -21.17 15.93
C VAL A 396 -15.33 -22.14 14.85
N HIS A 397 -14.10 -21.96 14.38
CA HIS A 397 -13.49 -22.78 13.33
C HIS A 397 -11.96 -22.86 13.50
N SER A 398 -11.32 -23.80 12.79
CA SER A 398 -9.87 -24.05 12.80
C SER A 398 -9.09 -23.28 11.72
N GLY A 399 -9.72 -22.27 11.10
CA GLY A 399 -9.18 -21.59 9.91
C GLY A 399 -9.67 -22.14 8.58
N ILE A 400 -10.61 -23.09 8.59
CA ILE A 400 -11.21 -23.71 7.41
C ILE A 400 -12.73 -23.58 7.49
N LEU A 401 -13.37 -23.11 6.41
CA LEU A 401 -14.80 -23.21 6.17
C LEU A 401 -15.02 -23.93 4.83
N VAL A 402 -16.26 -24.32 4.51
CA VAL A 402 -16.55 -25.15 3.33
C VAL A 402 -17.79 -24.66 2.60
N ASP A 403 -17.82 -24.86 1.29
CA ASP A 403 -19.05 -24.81 0.49
C ASP A 403 -19.65 -26.22 0.48
N ASP A 404 -20.49 -26.53 1.48
CA ASP A 404 -21.17 -27.83 1.60
C ASP A 404 -22.48 -27.70 2.38
N GLN A 405 -23.60 -27.81 1.68
CA GLN A 405 -24.92 -27.62 2.26
C GLN A 405 -25.20 -28.61 3.39
N GLY A 406 -25.59 -28.09 4.55
CA GLY A 406 -25.86 -28.87 5.76
C GLY A 406 -24.64 -29.10 6.65
N HIS A 407 -23.44 -28.71 6.22
CA HIS A 407 -22.26 -28.77 7.06
C HIS A 407 -22.25 -27.65 8.13
N PRO A 408 -21.77 -27.90 9.36
CA PRO A 408 -21.67 -26.86 10.40
C PRO A 408 -20.78 -25.68 10.00
N HIS A 409 -19.81 -25.91 9.11
CA HIS A 409 -18.90 -24.90 8.57
C HIS A 409 -19.28 -24.42 7.15
N ASP A 410 -20.54 -24.61 6.72
CA ASP A 410 -21.05 -24.16 5.42
C ASP A 410 -21.00 -22.62 5.31
N LEU A 411 -20.00 -22.09 4.61
CA LEU A 411 -19.74 -20.65 4.49
C LEU A 411 -20.91 -19.86 3.89
N PRO A 412 -21.57 -20.31 2.79
CA PRO A 412 -22.77 -19.64 2.28
C PRO A 412 -23.84 -19.42 3.35
N ARG A 413 -24.20 -20.47 4.10
CA ARG A 413 -25.17 -20.38 5.20
C ARG A 413 -24.71 -19.44 6.30
N LEU A 414 -23.43 -19.48 6.67
CA LEU A 414 -22.88 -18.59 7.71
C LEU A 414 -22.96 -17.12 7.29
N ILE A 415 -22.74 -16.80 6.01
CA ILE A 415 -22.93 -15.43 5.50
C ILE A 415 -24.39 -15.02 5.66
N GLU A 416 -25.33 -15.85 5.22
CA GLU A 416 -26.77 -15.58 5.35
C GLU A 416 -27.19 -15.38 6.81
N GLU A 417 -26.67 -16.18 7.73
CA GLU A 417 -26.90 -16.06 9.17
C GLU A 417 -26.32 -14.78 9.77
N VAL A 418 -25.10 -14.38 9.35
CA VAL A 418 -24.49 -13.10 9.76
C VAL A 418 -25.38 -11.94 9.31
N LEU A 419 -25.80 -11.93 8.05
CA LEU A 419 -26.61 -10.85 7.49
C LEU A 419 -28.00 -10.79 8.14
N ALA A 420 -28.61 -11.94 8.40
CA ALA A 420 -29.84 -12.03 9.19
C ALA A 420 -29.64 -11.50 10.61
N ARG A 421 -28.53 -11.85 11.29
CA ARG A 421 -28.20 -11.40 12.65
C ARG A 421 -28.11 -9.88 12.74
N VAL A 422 -27.57 -9.24 11.71
CA VAL A 422 -27.46 -7.78 11.65
C VAL A 422 -28.65 -7.13 10.94
N GLN A 423 -29.70 -7.86 10.58
CA GLN A 423 -30.87 -7.34 9.88
C GLN A 423 -30.46 -6.56 8.61
N ALA A 424 -29.55 -7.13 7.82
CA ALA A 424 -29.16 -6.62 6.51
C ALA A 424 -29.73 -7.54 5.42
N ASP A 425 -30.05 -6.97 4.26
CA ASP A 425 -30.56 -7.74 3.13
C ASP A 425 -29.52 -8.77 2.69
N VAL A 426 -29.96 -10.01 2.50
CA VAL A 426 -29.12 -11.10 1.97
C VAL A 426 -28.97 -10.92 0.46
N PRO A 427 -27.74 -10.70 -0.06
CA PRO A 427 -27.49 -10.56 -1.47
C PRO A 427 -27.75 -11.84 -2.26
N GLY A 428 -28.87 -11.89 -3.00
CA GLY A 428 -29.11 -12.97 -3.97
C GLY A 428 -28.81 -14.38 -3.44
N ASP A 429 -28.10 -15.19 -4.23
CA ASP A 429 -27.63 -16.52 -3.85
C ASP A 429 -26.15 -16.44 -3.40
N ALA A 430 -25.94 -16.44 -2.08
CA ALA A 430 -24.61 -16.33 -1.47
C ALA A 430 -23.66 -17.45 -1.93
N ARG A 431 -24.18 -18.67 -2.15
CA ARG A 431 -23.39 -19.82 -2.62
C ARG A 431 -22.91 -19.59 -4.03
N ARG A 432 -23.82 -19.20 -4.94
CA ARG A 432 -23.47 -18.89 -6.33
C ARG A 432 -22.44 -17.75 -6.42
N TRP A 433 -22.62 -16.71 -5.61
CA TRP A 433 -21.70 -15.58 -5.55
C TRP A 433 -20.30 -16.01 -5.07
N LEU A 434 -20.19 -16.82 -4.01
CA LEU A 434 -18.92 -17.37 -3.54
C LEU A 434 -18.21 -18.21 -4.61
N GLN A 435 -18.94 -19.04 -5.34
CA GLN A 435 -18.38 -19.94 -6.35
C GLN A 435 -17.83 -19.23 -7.59
N ARG A 436 -18.34 -18.03 -7.91
CA ARG A 436 -18.04 -17.35 -9.18
C ARG A 436 -17.35 -16.00 -9.01
N ASP A 437 -17.86 -15.17 -8.10
CA ASP A 437 -17.61 -13.73 -8.09
C ASP A 437 -16.70 -13.30 -6.93
N PHE A 438 -16.76 -14.00 -5.79
CA PHE A 438 -16.04 -13.58 -4.58
C PHE A 438 -14.52 -13.59 -4.72
N PHE A 439 -13.90 -14.68 -5.18
CA PHE A 439 -12.43 -14.74 -5.19
C PHE A 439 -11.77 -13.72 -6.16
N PRO A 440 -12.29 -13.49 -7.39
CA PRO A 440 -11.80 -12.39 -8.24
C PRO A 440 -11.93 -11.02 -7.57
N LEU A 441 -13.06 -10.73 -6.92
CA LEU A 441 -13.28 -9.50 -6.17
C LEU A 441 -12.26 -9.36 -5.03
N HIS A 442 -12.14 -10.39 -4.19
CA HIS A 442 -11.20 -10.45 -3.07
C HIS A 442 -9.75 -10.28 -3.54
N LEU A 443 -9.36 -10.94 -4.63
CA LEU A 443 -8.03 -10.76 -5.21
C LEU A 443 -7.78 -9.32 -5.64
N LYS A 444 -8.75 -8.64 -6.26
CA LYS A 444 -8.64 -7.22 -6.65
C LYS A 444 -8.48 -6.33 -5.42
N GLN A 445 -9.34 -6.50 -4.42
CA GLN A 445 -9.33 -5.69 -3.18
C GLN A 445 -8.05 -5.87 -2.35
N TYR A 446 -7.50 -7.08 -2.33
CA TYR A 446 -6.29 -7.43 -1.58
C TYR A 446 -5.02 -7.35 -2.42
N SER A 447 -5.08 -6.61 -3.53
CA SER A 447 -3.93 -6.25 -4.34
C SER A 447 -3.67 -4.76 -4.22
N LYS A 448 -2.51 -4.37 -3.68
CA LYS A 448 -2.07 -2.96 -3.61
C LYS A 448 -0.58 -2.87 -3.92
N SER A 449 -0.14 -1.82 -4.62
CA SER A 449 1.30 -1.59 -4.91
C SER A 449 1.95 -2.83 -5.57
N ARG A 450 1.28 -3.40 -6.59
CA ARG A 450 1.66 -4.63 -7.31
C ARG A 450 1.73 -5.91 -6.46
N ARG A 451 1.47 -5.82 -5.15
CA ARG A 451 1.49 -6.96 -4.23
C ARG A 451 0.11 -7.58 -4.15
N LYS A 452 0.00 -8.86 -4.50
CA LYS A 452 -1.26 -9.62 -4.49
C LYS A 452 -1.33 -10.49 -3.24
N ALA A 453 -2.26 -10.17 -2.34
CA ALA A 453 -2.33 -10.75 -1.01
C ALA A 453 -3.74 -11.18 -0.57
N PRO A 454 -4.52 -11.94 -1.39
CA PRO A 454 -5.82 -12.45 -0.96
C PRO A 454 -5.68 -13.39 0.24
N ILE A 455 -6.50 -13.21 1.26
CA ILE A 455 -6.41 -14.01 2.50
C ILE A 455 -7.47 -15.11 2.68
N TYR A 456 -8.41 -15.26 1.75
CA TYR A 456 -9.39 -16.36 1.73
C TYR A 456 -9.14 -17.18 0.47
N TRP A 457 -8.77 -18.45 0.65
CA TRP A 457 -8.26 -19.29 -0.43
C TRP A 457 -9.24 -20.42 -0.76
N PRO A 458 -9.87 -20.42 -1.95
CA PRO A 458 -10.71 -21.52 -2.40
C PRO A 458 -9.83 -22.65 -2.95
N LEU A 459 -9.69 -23.72 -2.17
CA LEU A 459 -9.14 -25.00 -2.63
C LEU A 459 -10.31 -25.88 -3.02
N SER A 460 -10.44 -26.17 -4.31
CA SER A 460 -11.64 -26.80 -4.85
C SER A 460 -11.32 -28.11 -5.56
N THR A 461 -12.34 -28.95 -5.70
CA THR A 461 -12.36 -30.00 -6.73
C THR A 461 -12.24 -29.40 -8.13
N THR A 462 -11.89 -30.22 -9.12
CA THR A 462 -11.71 -29.80 -10.52
C THR A 462 -12.96 -29.11 -11.08
N SER A 463 -14.15 -29.68 -10.85
CA SER A 463 -15.43 -29.05 -11.21
C SER A 463 -15.81 -27.84 -10.34
N GLY A 464 -15.24 -27.74 -9.14
CA GLY A 464 -15.61 -26.76 -8.12
C GLY A 464 -16.88 -27.06 -7.35
N SER A 465 -17.40 -28.28 -7.49
CA SER A 465 -18.57 -28.80 -6.77
C SER A 465 -18.39 -28.89 -5.25
N TYR A 466 -17.14 -28.96 -4.78
CA TYR A 466 -16.78 -28.92 -3.38
C TYR A 466 -15.57 -28.00 -3.20
N THR A 467 -15.68 -27.03 -2.29
CA THR A 467 -14.63 -26.02 -2.06
C THR A 467 -14.36 -25.84 -0.58
N LEU A 468 -13.10 -26.02 -0.18
CA LEU A 468 -12.59 -25.61 1.12
C LEU A 468 -12.09 -24.17 1.02
N TRP A 469 -12.47 -23.33 1.96
CA TRP A 469 -11.99 -21.97 2.09
C TRP A 469 -11.00 -21.88 3.26
N LEU A 470 -9.72 -21.72 2.95
CA LEU A 470 -8.67 -21.53 3.96
C LEU A 470 -8.50 -20.05 4.31
N TYR A 471 -8.31 -19.77 5.60
CA TYR A 471 -8.02 -18.44 6.10
C TYR A 471 -6.52 -18.27 6.36
N TYR A 472 -5.85 -17.52 5.49
CA TYR A 472 -4.39 -17.33 5.51
C TYR A 472 -3.80 -16.95 6.89
N PRO A 473 -4.39 -16.00 7.65
CA PRO A 473 -3.87 -15.61 8.96
C PRO A 473 -3.85 -16.73 10.01
N ARG A 474 -4.57 -17.85 9.80
CA ARG A 474 -4.64 -18.98 10.73
C ARG A 474 -3.99 -20.26 10.19
N LEU A 475 -3.21 -20.17 9.11
CA LEU A 475 -2.49 -21.31 8.57
C LEU A 475 -1.45 -21.84 9.56
N THR A 476 -1.34 -23.16 9.62
CA THR A 476 -0.34 -23.88 10.39
C THR A 476 0.17 -25.07 9.58
N SER A 477 1.21 -25.75 10.07
CA SER A 477 1.67 -27.02 9.51
C SER A 477 0.62 -28.14 9.56
N GLN A 478 -0.45 -27.99 10.36
CA GLN A 478 -1.54 -28.96 10.49
C GLN A 478 -2.76 -28.64 9.60
N THR A 479 -2.78 -27.49 8.93
CA THR A 479 -3.98 -27.04 8.19
C THR A 479 -4.39 -28.03 7.10
N LEU A 480 -3.44 -28.56 6.31
CA LEU A 480 -3.78 -29.49 5.22
C LEU A 480 -4.21 -30.87 5.76
N TYR A 481 -3.65 -31.33 6.87
CA TYR A 481 -4.12 -32.54 7.55
C TYR A 481 -5.54 -32.36 8.09
N SER A 482 -5.83 -31.20 8.70
CA SER A 482 -7.17 -30.87 9.21
C SER A 482 -8.18 -30.76 8.07
N ALA A 483 -7.80 -30.14 6.94
CA ALA A 483 -8.62 -30.09 5.74
C ALA A 483 -9.04 -31.49 5.27
N VAL A 484 -8.10 -32.45 5.28
CA VAL A 484 -8.39 -33.83 4.90
C VAL A 484 -9.25 -34.54 5.94
N ASN A 485 -8.81 -34.57 7.20
CA ASN A 485 -9.41 -35.39 8.25
C ASN A 485 -10.80 -34.90 8.68
N ASP A 486 -11.00 -33.58 8.73
CA ASP A 486 -12.20 -32.98 9.30
C ASP A 486 -13.23 -32.61 8.23
N PHE A 487 -12.83 -32.50 6.95
CA PHE A 487 -13.71 -32.07 5.87
C PHE A 487 -13.77 -33.06 4.70
N VAL A 488 -12.65 -33.32 4.01
CA VAL A 488 -12.67 -34.13 2.77
C VAL A 488 -13.03 -35.59 3.05
N GLU A 489 -12.41 -36.22 4.04
CA GLU A 489 -12.62 -37.64 4.35
C GLU A 489 -14.05 -37.92 4.90
N PRO A 490 -14.63 -37.10 5.80
CA PRO A 490 -16.03 -37.22 6.17
C PRO A 490 -16.98 -37.06 4.98
N LYS A 491 -16.73 -36.06 4.11
CA LYS A 491 -17.55 -35.85 2.92
C LYS A 491 -17.45 -37.01 1.94
N LEU A 492 -16.25 -37.54 1.71
CA LEU A 492 -16.03 -38.70 0.86
C LEU A 492 -16.82 -39.90 1.36
N ARG A 493 -16.78 -40.20 2.67
CA ARG A 493 -17.58 -41.27 3.28
C ARG A 493 -19.09 -41.06 3.13
N GLN A 494 -19.57 -39.81 3.18
CA GLN A 494 -20.96 -39.49 2.90
C GLN A 494 -21.30 -39.80 1.44
N VAL A 495 -20.55 -39.24 0.50
CA VAL A 495 -20.77 -39.41 -0.95
C VAL A 495 -20.71 -40.88 -1.36
N SER A 496 -19.75 -41.65 -0.86
CA SER A 496 -19.65 -43.10 -1.12
C SER A 496 -20.87 -43.88 -0.60
N ARG A 497 -21.41 -43.52 0.57
CA ARG A 497 -22.62 -44.14 1.13
C ARG A 497 -23.87 -43.79 0.32
N ASP A 498 -24.01 -42.53 -0.08
CA ASP A 498 -25.14 -42.07 -0.89
C ASP A 498 -25.12 -42.73 -2.28
N ALA A 499 -23.93 -42.83 -2.89
CA ALA A 499 -23.73 -43.54 -4.16
C ALA A 499 -24.04 -45.04 -4.02
N ALA A 500 -23.62 -45.69 -2.93
CA ALA A 500 -23.94 -47.09 -2.66
C ALA A 500 -25.46 -47.32 -2.52
N THR A 501 -26.16 -46.42 -1.81
CA THR A 501 -27.62 -46.48 -1.65
C THR A 501 -28.34 -46.40 -3.00
N LEU A 502 -27.93 -45.49 -3.88
CA LEU A 502 -28.49 -45.41 -5.23
C LEU A 502 -28.12 -46.60 -6.11
N ARG A 503 -26.92 -47.17 -5.94
CA ARG A 503 -26.51 -48.40 -6.63
C ARG A 503 -27.39 -49.58 -6.24
N GLU A 504 -27.74 -49.72 -4.96
CA GLU A 504 -28.61 -50.79 -4.44
C GLU A 504 -30.04 -50.73 -4.99
N LYS A 505 -30.56 -49.53 -5.32
CA LYS A 505 -31.85 -49.40 -6.02
C LYS A 505 -31.85 -50.08 -7.41
N GLY A 506 -30.69 -50.35 -8.01
CA GLY A 506 -30.57 -51.14 -9.23
C GLY A 506 -31.44 -50.60 -10.38
N ALA A 507 -32.28 -51.46 -10.95
CA ALA A 507 -33.21 -51.15 -12.04
C ALA A 507 -34.45 -50.33 -11.60
N VAL A 508 -34.62 -50.07 -10.31
CA VAL A 508 -35.73 -49.25 -9.75
C VAL A 508 -35.36 -47.75 -9.76
N ARG A 509 -34.15 -47.39 -10.19
CA ARG A 509 -33.72 -46.00 -10.30
C ARG A 509 -34.56 -45.24 -11.33
N SER A 510 -35.07 -44.09 -10.91
CA SER A 510 -35.60 -43.09 -11.83
C SER A 510 -34.48 -42.44 -12.64
N ARG A 511 -34.83 -41.70 -13.70
CA ARG A 511 -33.87 -40.87 -14.43
C ARG A 511 -33.14 -39.87 -13.54
N ASP A 512 -33.82 -39.33 -12.53
CA ASP A 512 -33.21 -38.41 -11.56
C ASP A 512 -32.25 -39.14 -10.62
N ASP A 513 -32.57 -40.37 -10.21
CA ASP A 513 -31.65 -41.23 -9.44
C ASP A 513 -30.40 -41.60 -10.27
N GLU A 514 -30.53 -41.86 -11.58
CA GLU A 514 -29.38 -42.10 -12.46
C GLU A 514 -28.46 -40.89 -12.54
N LYS A 515 -29.03 -39.70 -12.79
CA LYS A 515 -28.27 -38.44 -12.84
C LYS A 515 -27.59 -38.12 -11.50
N ALA A 516 -28.28 -38.32 -10.39
CA ALA A 516 -27.72 -38.13 -9.05
C ALA A 516 -26.59 -39.12 -8.76
N PHE A 517 -26.75 -40.38 -9.18
CA PHE A 517 -25.71 -41.40 -9.03
C PHE A 517 -24.45 -41.05 -9.83
N GLU A 518 -24.58 -40.64 -11.10
CA GLU A 518 -23.45 -40.19 -11.92
C GLU A 518 -22.73 -38.98 -11.29
N ALA A 519 -23.49 -38.00 -10.78
CA ALA A 519 -22.92 -36.83 -10.10
C ALA A 519 -22.16 -37.21 -8.82
N LEU A 520 -22.69 -38.14 -8.03
CA LEU A 520 -22.02 -38.65 -6.83
C LEU A 520 -20.75 -39.42 -7.16
N GLN A 521 -20.74 -40.24 -8.22
CA GLN A 521 -19.53 -40.94 -8.65
C GLN A 521 -18.44 -39.98 -9.14
N ALA A 522 -18.83 -38.94 -9.89
CA ALA A 522 -17.90 -37.89 -10.31
C ALA A 522 -17.31 -37.14 -9.11
N LEU A 523 -18.16 -36.73 -8.16
CA LEU A 523 -17.73 -36.05 -6.93
C LEU A 523 -16.84 -36.94 -6.06
N GLU A 524 -17.14 -38.24 -5.95
CA GLU A 524 -16.32 -39.21 -5.20
C GLU A 524 -14.88 -39.25 -5.75
N LEU A 525 -14.73 -39.34 -7.07
CA LEU A 525 -13.42 -39.32 -7.72
C LEU A 525 -12.68 -37.99 -7.50
N GLU A 526 -13.37 -36.87 -7.64
CA GLU A 526 -12.77 -35.55 -7.41
C GLU A 526 -12.35 -35.33 -5.95
N LEU A 527 -13.12 -35.84 -4.98
CA LEU A 527 -12.77 -35.78 -3.56
C LEU A 527 -11.55 -36.65 -3.24
N ILE A 528 -11.41 -37.80 -3.89
CA ILE A 528 -10.19 -38.64 -3.80
C ILE A 528 -8.99 -37.87 -4.36
N GLU A 529 -9.11 -37.25 -5.54
CA GLU A 529 -8.04 -36.43 -6.13
C GLU A 529 -7.64 -35.27 -5.21
N LEU A 530 -8.63 -34.53 -4.67
CA LEU A 530 -8.39 -33.44 -3.73
C LEU A 530 -7.69 -33.92 -2.46
N ARG A 531 -8.16 -35.02 -1.86
CA ARG A 531 -7.55 -35.64 -0.67
C ARG A 531 -6.10 -36.02 -0.94
N ASP A 532 -5.86 -36.77 -2.01
CA ASP A 532 -4.54 -37.31 -2.33
C ASP A 532 -3.55 -36.18 -2.64
N THR A 533 -3.99 -35.14 -3.36
CA THR A 533 -3.19 -33.93 -3.59
C THR A 533 -2.84 -33.20 -2.29
N LEU A 534 -3.81 -33.02 -1.38
CA LEU A 534 -3.56 -32.39 -0.08
C LEU A 534 -2.57 -33.22 0.76
N LEU A 535 -2.74 -34.55 0.80
CA LEU A 535 -1.85 -35.47 1.54
C LEU A 535 -0.45 -35.57 0.92
N GLN A 536 -0.31 -35.36 -0.39
CA GLN A 536 1.01 -35.25 -1.03
C GLN A 536 1.77 -34.01 -0.56
N ILE A 537 1.08 -32.90 -0.33
CA ILE A 537 1.67 -31.60 0.03
C ILE A 537 1.90 -31.48 1.55
N ALA A 538 0.98 -32.00 2.37
CA ALA A 538 0.94 -31.82 3.82
C ALA A 538 2.24 -32.20 4.60
N PRO A 539 2.98 -33.28 4.26
CA PRO A 539 4.18 -33.66 5.00
C PRO A 539 5.24 -32.56 5.05
N THR A 540 5.44 -31.87 3.93
CA THR A 540 6.48 -30.85 3.72
C THR A 540 5.96 -29.43 3.92
N TYR A 541 4.65 -29.21 3.84
CA TYR A 541 4.07 -27.87 3.95
C TYR A 541 4.28 -27.26 5.34
N ARG A 542 5.08 -26.20 5.41
CA ARG A 542 5.34 -25.39 6.62
C ARG A 542 5.11 -23.91 6.27
N PRO A 543 3.86 -23.42 6.35
CA PRO A 543 3.57 -22.03 6.03
C PRO A 543 4.20 -21.07 7.04
N ASN A 544 4.68 -19.93 6.57
CA ASN A 544 5.16 -18.83 7.40
C ASN A 544 4.63 -17.49 6.82
N HIS A 545 4.02 -16.66 7.67
CA HIS A 545 3.45 -15.37 7.27
C HIS A 545 4.50 -14.37 6.77
N ASP A 546 5.75 -14.50 7.24
CA ASP A 546 6.86 -13.67 6.78
C ASP A 546 7.17 -13.90 5.30
N ASP A 547 6.81 -15.05 4.72
CA ASP A 547 7.02 -15.35 3.30
C ASP A 547 6.04 -14.59 2.40
N GLY A 548 4.93 -14.10 2.96
CA GLY A 548 3.86 -13.42 2.24
C GLY A 548 2.92 -14.37 1.48
N VAL A 549 1.70 -13.90 1.21
CA VAL A 549 0.58 -14.71 0.71
C VAL A 549 0.93 -15.51 -0.55
N GLN A 550 1.56 -14.86 -1.53
CA GLN A 550 1.86 -15.48 -2.82
C GLN A 550 2.81 -16.68 -2.69
N ILE A 551 3.86 -16.57 -1.86
CA ILE A 551 4.82 -17.66 -1.63
C ILE A 551 4.16 -18.77 -0.81
N THR A 552 3.43 -18.42 0.26
CA THR A 552 2.75 -19.39 1.12
C THR A 552 1.69 -20.20 0.36
N ALA A 553 1.03 -19.61 -0.63
CA ALA A 553 0.02 -20.27 -1.47
C ALA A 553 0.62 -21.05 -2.65
N ALA A 554 1.87 -20.80 -3.04
CA ALA A 554 2.49 -21.37 -4.24
C ALA A 554 2.46 -22.91 -4.29
N PRO A 555 2.74 -23.66 -3.21
CA PRO A 555 2.65 -25.14 -3.24
C PRO A 555 1.25 -25.67 -3.59
N LEU A 556 0.21 -24.88 -3.34
CA LEU A 556 -1.20 -25.25 -3.50
C LEU A 556 -1.77 -24.86 -4.87
N TRP A 557 -0.95 -24.38 -5.80
CA TRP A 557 -1.39 -23.75 -7.05
C TRP A 557 -2.38 -24.59 -7.88
N GLN A 558 -2.26 -25.92 -7.85
CA GLN A 558 -3.11 -26.85 -8.60
C GLN A 558 -4.57 -26.84 -8.12
N LEU A 559 -4.80 -26.51 -6.85
CA LEU A 559 -6.11 -26.56 -6.20
C LEU A 559 -6.93 -25.28 -6.38
N PHE A 560 -6.33 -24.21 -6.91
CA PHE A 560 -7.04 -22.96 -7.22
C PHE A 560 -7.66 -23.01 -8.62
N ARG A 561 -8.96 -22.68 -8.73
CA ARG A 561 -9.66 -22.64 -10.04
C ARG A 561 -9.47 -21.33 -10.80
N HIS A 562 -9.24 -20.22 -10.10
CA HIS A 562 -9.07 -18.90 -10.72
C HIS A 562 -7.77 -18.83 -11.54
N LYS A 563 -7.88 -18.92 -12.87
CA LYS A 563 -6.75 -19.11 -13.79
C LYS A 563 -5.65 -18.04 -13.69
N PRO A 564 -5.94 -16.73 -13.59
CA PRO A 564 -4.90 -15.73 -13.42
C PRO A 564 -4.08 -15.93 -12.13
N TRP A 565 -4.74 -16.26 -11.02
CA TRP A 565 -4.05 -16.51 -9.75
C TRP A 565 -3.28 -17.83 -9.77
N GLN A 566 -3.89 -18.89 -10.28
CA GLN A 566 -3.25 -20.19 -10.49
C GLN A 566 -1.96 -20.06 -11.30
N LYS A 567 -1.95 -19.26 -12.38
CA LYS A 567 -0.76 -19.01 -13.19
C LYS A 567 0.35 -18.33 -12.38
N ILE A 568 0.01 -17.28 -11.63
CA ILE A 568 0.96 -16.55 -10.77
C ILE A 568 1.59 -17.48 -9.74
N LEU A 569 0.76 -18.32 -9.09
CA LEU A 569 1.25 -19.27 -8.09
C LEU A 569 2.12 -20.36 -8.72
N LYS A 570 1.75 -20.88 -9.90
CA LYS A 570 2.57 -21.85 -10.64
C LYS A 570 3.94 -21.27 -11.03
N ASP A 571 3.96 -20.03 -11.52
CA ASP A 571 5.20 -19.35 -11.87
C ASP A 571 6.06 -19.08 -10.62
N THR A 572 5.41 -18.75 -9.49
CA THR A 572 6.07 -18.57 -8.19
C THR A 572 6.67 -19.88 -7.67
N TRP A 573 5.92 -20.98 -7.81
CA TRP A 573 6.38 -22.32 -7.45
C TRP A 573 7.61 -22.74 -8.28
N ALA A 574 7.60 -22.49 -9.59
CA ALA A 574 8.75 -22.76 -10.46
C ALA A 574 10.01 -21.95 -10.07
N LYS A 575 9.84 -20.74 -9.52
CA LYS A 575 10.94 -19.91 -9.00
C LYS A 575 11.45 -20.41 -7.65
N LEU A 576 10.56 -20.91 -6.78
CA LEU A 576 10.95 -21.62 -5.55
C LEU A 576 11.76 -22.88 -5.87
N GLU A 577 11.34 -23.67 -6.87
CA GLU A 577 12.07 -24.86 -7.33
C GLU A 577 13.49 -24.53 -7.82
N LYS A 578 13.67 -23.38 -8.48
CA LYS A 578 14.98 -22.89 -8.94
C LYS A 578 15.86 -22.27 -7.85
N GLY A 579 15.27 -21.94 -6.69
CA GLY A 579 15.97 -21.31 -5.58
C GLY A 579 16.06 -19.78 -5.65
N ASP A 580 15.22 -19.12 -6.46
CA ASP A 580 15.14 -17.66 -6.56
C ASP A 580 14.61 -17.03 -5.26
N TYR A 581 13.87 -17.80 -4.48
CA TYR A 581 13.21 -17.39 -3.23
C TYR A 581 13.70 -18.19 -2.02
N ASP A 582 14.97 -18.58 -2.01
CA ASP A 582 15.55 -19.34 -0.89
C ASP A 582 15.59 -18.58 0.44
N TRP A 583 15.23 -17.29 0.46
CA TRP A 583 14.97 -16.52 1.68
C TRP A 583 13.65 -16.91 2.36
N ALA A 584 12.72 -17.57 1.65
CA ALA A 584 11.42 -17.96 2.19
C ALA A 584 11.52 -19.26 3.00
N HIS A 585 10.80 -19.32 4.11
CA HIS A 585 10.74 -20.49 4.99
C HIS A 585 10.08 -21.69 4.30
N VAL A 586 9.13 -21.46 3.40
CA VAL A 586 8.59 -22.51 2.53
C VAL A 586 9.71 -23.16 1.70
N ALA A 587 10.67 -22.40 1.17
CA ALA A 587 11.80 -22.99 0.45
C ALA A 587 12.66 -23.87 1.37
N MET A 588 12.91 -23.44 2.60
CA MET A 588 13.64 -24.22 3.62
C MET A 588 12.95 -25.54 3.96
N ALA A 589 11.61 -25.58 3.94
CA ALA A 589 10.86 -26.80 4.20
C ALA A 589 10.98 -27.82 3.06
N TYR A 590 10.97 -27.37 1.80
CA TYR A 590 11.03 -28.25 0.62
C TYR A 590 12.45 -28.62 0.18
N TRP A 591 13.42 -27.72 0.35
CA TRP A 591 14.81 -27.91 -0.07
C TRP A 591 15.80 -27.52 1.04
N PRO A 592 15.75 -28.18 2.21
CA PRO A 592 16.55 -27.78 3.38
C PRO A 592 18.05 -27.79 3.11
N ASP A 593 18.57 -28.79 2.41
CA ASP A 593 20.01 -28.91 2.14
C ASP A 593 20.50 -27.75 1.26
N ARG A 594 19.77 -27.44 0.18
CA ARG A 594 20.07 -26.32 -0.72
C ARG A 594 20.07 -24.99 0.02
N VAL A 595 19.05 -24.76 0.84
CA VAL A 595 18.92 -23.50 1.59
C VAL A 595 20.03 -23.38 2.64
N ARG A 596 20.34 -24.46 3.36
CA ARG A 596 21.43 -24.50 4.35
C ARG A 596 22.79 -24.23 3.72
N GLU A 597 23.10 -24.85 2.59
CA GLU A 597 24.34 -24.62 1.83
C GLU A 597 24.48 -23.13 1.45
N LYS A 598 23.39 -22.49 1.00
CA LYS A 598 23.39 -21.05 0.72
C LYS A 598 23.59 -20.20 1.97
N CYS A 599 23.06 -20.61 3.14
CA CYS A 599 23.25 -19.88 4.40
C CYS A 599 24.72 -19.83 4.85
N GLU A 600 25.55 -20.78 4.42
CA GLU A 600 26.99 -20.77 4.74
C GLU A 600 27.71 -19.56 4.09
N THR A 601 27.22 -19.09 2.95
CA THR A 601 27.87 -18.03 2.15
C THR A 601 27.06 -16.74 2.04
N ASP A 602 25.75 -16.77 2.31
CA ASP A 602 24.86 -15.62 2.30
C ASP A 602 24.31 -15.34 3.71
N LYS A 603 24.84 -14.29 4.35
CA LYS A 603 24.44 -13.86 5.70
C LYS A 603 23.00 -13.38 5.77
N SER A 604 22.46 -12.79 4.70
CA SER A 604 21.05 -12.36 4.67
C SER A 604 20.12 -13.56 4.71
N LEU A 605 20.44 -14.63 3.97
CA LEU A 605 19.70 -15.89 4.02
C LEU A 605 19.86 -16.57 5.38
N ALA A 606 21.07 -16.60 5.93
CA ALA A 606 21.30 -17.17 7.27
C ALA A 606 20.44 -16.47 8.34
N ILE A 607 20.36 -15.14 8.32
CA ILE A 607 19.50 -14.36 9.23
C ILE A 607 18.02 -14.68 8.99
N ALA A 608 17.58 -14.76 7.73
CA ALA A 608 16.18 -15.05 7.41
C ALA A 608 15.70 -16.39 8.02
N HIS A 609 16.60 -17.38 8.11
CA HIS A 609 16.31 -18.72 8.63
C HIS A 609 16.75 -18.95 10.09
N GLY A 610 17.37 -17.97 10.75
CA GLY A 610 17.94 -18.13 12.10
C GLY A 610 19.11 -19.13 12.16
N LEU A 611 19.90 -19.19 11.09
CA LEU A 611 21.04 -20.09 10.87
C LEU A 611 22.38 -19.35 10.79
N GLU A 612 22.51 -18.19 11.45
CA GLU A 612 23.74 -17.39 11.44
C GLU A 612 24.96 -18.15 11.97
N ASN A 613 24.74 -19.21 12.76
CA ASN A 613 25.80 -20.11 13.23
C ASN A 613 26.42 -20.95 12.11
N LEU A 614 25.79 -21.08 10.94
CA LEU A 614 26.33 -21.76 9.76
C LEU A 614 27.13 -20.82 8.86
N TYR A 615 26.93 -19.50 8.98
CA TYR A 615 27.56 -18.53 8.09
C TYR A 615 29.08 -18.46 8.31
N VAL A 616 29.83 -18.58 7.22
CA VAL A 616 31.29 -18.44 7.20
C VAL A 616 31.63 -17.12 6.54
N GLU A 617 32.23 -16.19 7.30
CA GLU A 617 32.64 -14.89 6.77
C GLU A 617 33.78 -15.08 5.74
N PRO A 618 33.61 -14.62 4.49
CA PRO A 618 34.63 -14.80 3.47
C PRO A 618 35.90 -14.03 3.82
N GLU A 619 37.07 -14.63 3.54
CA GLU A 619 38.36 -13.97 3.78
C GLU A 619 38.43 -12.60 3.08
N ALA A 620 38.80 -11.56 3.83
CA ALA A 620 38.85 -10.20 3.33
C ALA A 620 39.81 -10.10 2.15
N GLN A 621 39.29 -9.85 0.94
CA GLN A 621 40.16 -9.62 -0.22
C GLN A 621 41.05 -8.38 0.04
N PRO A 622 42.36 -8.47 -0.23
CA PRO A 622 43.28 -7.36 0.00
C PRO A 622 42.82 -6.14 -0.79
N LYS A 623 42.60 -5.02 -0.09
CA LYS A 623 42.20 -3.74 -0.69
C LYS A 623 43.22 -3.37 -1.77
N LYS A 624 42.84 -3.47 -3.06
CA LYS A 624 43.66 -2.95 -4.16
C LYS A 624 43.87 -1.45 -3.91
N ALA A 625 45.10 -1.07 -3.59
CA ALA A 625 45.48 0.31 -3.39
C ALA A 625 45.08 1.13 -4.63
N ARG A 626 44.24 2.13 -4.43
CA ARG A 626 43.93 3.15 -5.46
C ARG A 626 45.27 3.74 -5.90
N LYS A 627 45.72 3.45 -7.13
CA LYS A 627 46.84 4.15 -7.76
C LYS A 627 46.48 5.64 -7.77
N LYS A 628 47.15 6.45 -6.94
CA LYS A 628 47.22 7.90 -7.11
C LYS A 628 47.60 8.15 -8.57
N ARG A 629 46.71 8.80 -9.34
CA ARG A 629 47.15 9.49 -10.56
C ARG A 629 48.10 10.58 -10.06
N GLY A 630 49.39 10.39 -10.32
CA GLY A 630 50.38 11.42 -10.10
C GLY A 630 50.12 12.59 -11.03
N ASP A 631 50.32 13.78 -10.52
CA ASP A 631 50.39 15.02 -11.29
C ASP A 631 51.42 14.88 -12.41
N ALA A 632 51.00 15.21 -13.63
CA ALA A 632 51.83 15.54 -14.77
C ALA A 632 51.18 16.72 -15.49
#